data_AF-A0A7C5P103-F1
#
_entry.id   AF-A0A7C5P103-F1
#
_cell.length_a   1.000
_cell.length_b   1.000
_cell.length_c   1.000
_cell.angle_alpha   90.00
_cell.angle_beta   90.00
_cell.angle_gamma   90.00
#
_symmetry.space_group_name_H-M   'P 1'
#
loop_
_entity.id
_entity.type
_entity.pdbx_description
1 polymer ?
#
loop_
_entity_poly.entity_id
_entity_poly.type
_entity_poly.pdbx_seq_one_letter_code
_entity_poly.pdbx_strand_id
1 'polypeptide(L)'
;MQPERIQRTAEQRNALQALKQAVTKGATSQYETLLNRATRAGITDEEIDLLVHEALREMFANAERPVTGRDLPHLVLAGTPDA
;
A
#
# COMPACT_ATOMS: atom_id res chain seq x y z
N MET A 1 -28.51 16.17 -3.53
CA MET A 1 -27.52 15.98 -4.62
C MET A 1 -26.09 16.03 -4.05
N GLN A 2 -25.48 14.93 -3.58
CA GLN A 2 -24.02 14.85 -3.33
C GLN A 2 -23.37 13.43 -3.46
N PRO A 3 -23.89 12.44 -4.21
CA PRO A 3 -23.27 11.10 -4.24
C PRO A 3 -21.89 11.07 -4.95
N GLU A 4 -21.61 11.97 -5.88
CA GLU A 4 -20.38 11.95 -6.70
C GLU A 4 -19.13 12.40 -5.92
N ARG A 5 -19.27 13.37 -5.01
CA ARG A 5 -18.16 13.82 -4.16
C ARG A 5 -17.68 12.74 -3.19
N ILE A 6 -18.64 12.05 -2.57
CA ILE A 6 -18.36 10.96 -1.62
C ILE A 6 -17.67 9.79 -2.32
N GLN A 7 -18.11 9.44 -3.54
CA GLN A 7 -17.48 8.41 -4.35
C GLN A 7 -16.04 8.76 -4.74
N ARG A 8 -15.78 10.00 -5.17
CA ARG A 8 -14.43 10.45 -5.53
C ARG A 8 -13.46 10.39 -4.34
N THR A 9 -13.90 10.80 -3.14
CA THR A 9 -13.06 10.70 -1.92
C THR A 9 -12.80 9.25 -1.52
N ALA A 10 -13.77 8.36 -1.68
CA ALA A 10 -13.60 6.95 -1.38
C ALA A 10 -12.64 6.26 -2.35
N GLU A 11 -12.70 6.61 -3.64
CA GLU A 11 -11.81 6.08 -4.67
C GLU A 11 -10.36 6.51 -4.45
N GLN A 12 -10.13 7.80 -4.16
CA GLN A 12 -8.81 8.34 -3.82
C GLN A 12 -8.19 7.61 -2.61
N ARG A 13 -8.96 7.46 -1.53
CA ARG A 13 -8.48 6.73 -0.34
C ARG A 13 -8.11 5.29 -0.64
N ASN A 14 -8.94 4.59 -1.43
CA ASN A 14 -8.66 3.21 -1.81
C ASN A 14 -7.40 3.11 -2.69
N ALA A 15 -7.20 4.05 -3.62
CA ALA A 15 -6.01 4.08 -4.48
C ALA A 15 -4.73 4.33 -3.66
N LEU A 16 -4.73 5.31 -2.75
CA LEU A 16 -3.62 5.58 -1.83
C LEU A 16 -3.32 4.38 -0.95
N GLN A 17 -4.35 3.77 -0.34
CA GLN A 17 -4.16 2.63 0.54
C GLN A 17 -3.56 1.42 -0.20
N ALA A 18 -4.04 1.14 -1.41
CA ALA A 18 -3.51 0.05 -2.23
C ALA A 18 -2.04 0.32 -2.62
N LEU A 19 -1.72 1.55 -3.04
CA LEU A 19 -0.35 1.95 -3.37
C LEU A 19 0.59 1.81 -2.16
N LYS A 20 0.16 2.29 -0.98
CA LYS A 20 0.94 2.17 0.26
C LYS A 20 1.22 0.71 0.60
N GLN A 21 0.20 -0.14 0.55
CA GLN A 21 0.37 -1.57 0.83
C GLN A 21 1.33 -2.25 -0.15
N ALA A 22 1.27 -1.91 -1.43
CA ALA A 22 2.18 -2.47 -2.42
C ALA A 22 3.63 -2.07 -2.14
N VAL A 23 3.89 -0.79 -1.80
CA VAL A 23 5.23 -0.31 -1.44
C VAL A 23 5.72 -0.96 -0.16
N THR A 24 4.92 -0.99 0.92
CA THR A 24 5.32 -1.59 2.20
C THR A 24 5.60 -3.10 2.10
N LYS A 25 4.95 -3.80 1.16
CA LYS A 25 5.19 -5.24 0.89
C LYS A 25 6.30 -5.50 -0.14
N GLY A 26 6.86 -4.46 -0.75
CA GLY A 26 7.84 -4.61 -1.85
C GLY A 26 7.23 -5.20 -3.13
N ALA A 27 5.92 -5.07 -3.36
CA ALA A 27 5.21 -5.59 -4.53
C ALA A 27 5.41 -4.69 -5.76
N THR A 28 6.63 -4.67 -6.30
CA THR A 28 7.05 -3.78 -7.40
C THR A 28 6.27 -4.02 -8.70
N SER A 29 5.80 -5.24 -8.94
CA SER A 29 5.01 -5.60 -10.13
C SER A 29 3.66 -4.89 -10.23
N GLN A 30 3.09 -4.43 -9.11
CA GLN A 30 1.80 -3.73 -9.07
C GLN A 30 1.95 -2.21 -9.02
N TYR A 31 3.18 -1.71 -8.83
CA TYR A 31 3.44 -0.29 -8.55
C TYR A 31 2.93 0.62 -9.67
N GLU A 32 3.29 0.34 -10.93
CA GLU A 32 2.88 1.17 -12.08
C GLU A 32 1.36 1.20 -12.25
N THR A 33 0.70 0.05 -12.07
CA THR A 33 -0.77 -0.04 -12.14
C THR A 33 -1.45 0.78 -11.04
N LEU A 34 -0.95 0.71 -9.81
CA LEU A 34 -1.51 1.42 -8.67
C LEU A 34 -1.20 2.92 -8.73
N LEU A 35 -0.04 3.30 -9.24
CA LEU A 35 0.33 4.67 -9.52
C LEU A 35 -0.62 5.29 -10.55
N ASN A 36 -0.84 4.60 -11.67
CA ASN A 36 -1.81 5.01 -12.70
C ASN A 36 -3.24 5.11 -12.17
N ARG A 37 -3.61 4.24 -11.22
CA ARG A 37 -4.92 4.33 -10.55
C ARG A 37 -5.02 5.55 -9.64
N ALA A 38 -3.96 5.87 -8.91
CA ALA A 38 -3.92 7.03 -8.02
C ALA A 38 -4.00 8.35 -8.81
N THR A 39 -3.22 8.48 -9.88
CA THR A 39 -3.24 9.68 -10.74
C THR A 39 -4.60 9.87 -11.41
N ARG A 40 -5.24 8.80 -11.89
CA ARG A 40 -6.61 8.84 -12.43
C ARG A 40 -7.67 9.24 -11.41
N ALA A 41 -7.46 8.90 -10.13
CA ALA A 41 -8.32 9.35 -9.04
C ALA A 41 -8.10 10.84 -8.68
N GLY A 42 -7.15 11.52 -9.32
CA GLY A 42 -6.84 12.93 -9.10
C GLY A 42 -5.92 13.19 -7.91
N ILE A 43 -5.17 12.17 -7.48
CA ILE A 43 -4.11 12.31 -6.49
C ILE A 43 -2.90 12.94 -7.19
N THR A 44 -2.28 13.91 -6.53
CA THR A 44 -1.11 14.61 -7.05
C THR A 44 0.17 13.81 -6.88
N ASP A 45 1.16 14.09 -7.72
CA ASP A 45 2.50 13.48 -7.61
C ASP A 45 3.13 13.75 -6.23
N GLU A 46 2.91 14.92 -5.64
CA GLU A 46 3.44 15.27 -4.33
C GLU A 46 2.79 14.46 -3.19
N GLU A 47 1.48 14.17 -3.27
CA GLU A 47 0.81 13.24 -2.35
C GLU A 47 1.30 11.80 -2.52
N ILE A 48 1.59 11.39 -3.76
CA ILE A 48 2.16 10.07 -4.06
C ILE A 48 3.57 9.96 -3.49
N ASP A 49 4.42 10.95 -3.71
CA ASP A 49 5.81 10.96 -3.22
C ASP A 49 5.86 10.89 -1.70
N LEU A 50 5.03 11.69 -1.01
CA LEU A 50 4.92 11.65 0.44
C LEU A 50 4.49 10.25 0.93
N LEU A 51 3.48 9.66 0.29
CA LEU A 51 2.98 8.34 0.63
C LEU A 51 4.04 7.25 0.42
N VAL A 52 4.77 7.30 -0.71
CA VAL A 52 5.83 6.35 -1.01
C VAL A 52 6.96 6.48 0.02
N HIS A 53 7.34 7.70 0.37
CA HIS A 53 8.34 7.95 1.41
C HIS A 53 7.94 7.36 2.76
N GLU A 54 6.71 7.58 3.21
CA GLU A 54 6.19 7.00 4.45
C GLU A 54 6.14 5.47 4.41
N ALA A 55 5.68 4.91 3.28
CA ALA A 55 5.57 3.46 3.10
C ALA A 55 6.95 2.78 3.13
N LEU A 56 7.97 3.40 2.54
CA LEU A 56 9.34 2.93 2.60
C LEU A 56 9.90 3.01 4.02
N ARG A 57 9.64 4.11 4.74
CA ARG A 57 10.05 4.26 6.14
C ARG A 57 9.44 3.16 7.01
N GLU A 58 8.15 2.88 6.84
CA GLU A 58 7.46 1.77 7.52
C GLU A 58 8.03 0.40 7.14
N MET A 59 8.34 0.19 5.85
CA MET A 59 8.95 -1.05 5.37
C MET A 59 10.29 -1.30 6.06
N PHE A 60 11.18 -0.31 6.07
CA PHE A 60 12.49 -0.43 6.73
C PHE A 60 12.35 -0.62 8.23
N ALA A 61 11.49 0.18 8.89
CA ALA A 61 11.24 0.03 10.33
C ALA A 61 10.70 -1.37 10.68
N ASN A 62 9.85 -1.96 9.83
CA ASN A 62 9.36 -3.33 10.03
C ASN A 62 10.43 -4.39 9.74
N ALA A 63 11.31 -4.16 8.76
CA ALA A 63 12.42 -5.07 8.46
C ALA A 63 13.48 -5.10 9.58
N GLU A 64 13.65 -3.99 10.30
CA GLU A 64 14.56 -3.89 11.45
C GLU A 64 14.01 -4.52 12.73
N ARG A 65 12.71 -4.86 12.76
CA ARG A 65 12.10 -5.48 13.94
C ARG A 65 12.51 -6.95 14.03
N PRO A 66 12.98 -7.41 15.20
CA PRO A 66 13.30 -8.82 15.39
C PRO A 66 12.02 -9.66 15.24
N VAL A 67 12.09 -10.70 14.41
CA VAL A 67 11.04 -11.70 14.30
C VAL A 67 11.00 -12.48 15.60
N THR A 68 9.88 -12.44 16.31
CA THR A 68 9.70 -13.19 17.56
C THR A 68 9.03 -14.54 17.29
N GLY A 69 9.15 -15.48 18.23
CA GLY A 69 8.47 -16.79 18.13
C GLY A 69 6.95 -16.69 17.97
N ARG A 70 6.34 -15.57 18.38
CA ARG A 70 4.91 -15.27 18.19
C ARG A 70 4.58 -14.86 16.76
N ASP A 71 5.53 -14.32 16.01
CA ASP A 71 5.35 -13.89 14.62
C ASP A 71 5.49 -15.07 13.64
N LEU A 72 6.21 -16.14 14.03
CA LEU A 72 6.47 -17.31 13.18
C LEU A 72 5.21 -17.98 12.63
N PRO A 73 4.14 -18.26 13.42
CA PRO A 73 2.93 -18.87 12.88
C PRO A 73 2.23 -18.00 11.82
N HIS A 74 2.31 -16.68 11.94
CA HIS A 74 1.71 -15.74 10.98
C HIS A 74 2.53 -15.61 9.69
N LEU A 75 3.85 -15.74 9.79
CA LEU A 75 4.77 -15.73 8.64
C LEU A 75 4.70 -17.03 7.84
N VAL A 76 4.54 -18.18 8.50
CA VAL A 76 4.38 -19.49 7.83
C VAL A 76 3.10 -19.53 6.99
N LEU A 77 2.01 -18.94 7.49
CA LEU A 77 0.74 -18.84 6.74
C LEU A 77 0.80 -17.83 5.56
N ALA A 78 1.69 -16.84 5.62
CA ALA A 78 1.91 -15.90 4.50
C ALA A 78 2.80 -16.49 3.39
N GLY A 79 3.46 -17.63 3.64
CA GLY A 79 4.41 -18.27 2.74
C GLY A 79 3.92 -19.58 2.10
N THR A 80 2.71 -20.05 2.39
CA THR A 80 2.11 -21.17 1.66
C THR A 80 1.44 -20.64 0.40
N PRO A 81 2.03 -20.81 -0.81
CA PRO A 81 1.23 -20.75 -2.02
C PRO A 81 0.16 -21.84 -1.91
N ASP A 82 -1.08 -21.44 -2.22
CA ASP A 82 -2.23 -22.32 -2.44
C ASP A 82 -1.78 -23.54 -3.25
N ALA A 83 -1.97 -24.74 -2.68
CA ALA A 83 -1.69 -26.02 -3.32
C ALA A 83 -2.88 -26.47 -4.17
#